data_AF-A0A8H6HU14-F1
#
_entry.id   AF-A0A8H6HU14-F1
#
_cell.length_a   1.000
_cell.length_b   1.000
_cell.length_c   1.000
_cell.angle_alpha   90.00
_cell.angle_beta   90.00
_cell.angle_gamma   90.00
#
_symmetry.space_group_name_H-M   'P 1'
#
loop_
_entity.id
_entity.type
_entity.pdbx_description
1 polymer ?
#
loop_
_entity_poly.entity_id
_entity_poly.type
_entity_poly.pdbx_seq_one_letter_code
_entity_poly.pdbx_strand_id
1 'polypeptide(L)'
;MMLSSLLLSPVLLAFSAASAALAAPSALKTFTVPHVDGQDDTPALLAALPDYASNSTILFKQGVHYNIWTPIKFPVLNNVEIRIEGNLSYPEDMATVQAIVASSTFPGHWFTFTGGDKVSLIGSTNPKWGWVDAHGQQWWNKHELTNRPHGWNFAKISNGVIRNMKLWKPVAWSFSASGSTNLHAHDNWIYALSDDMDNAFPFNTDGFSAGGGTDFLLENNHIQNGDDCMTVGNGAKNIVFRNSRCEGGHGLSIGSLGKGGQVADVQNVLIENVEMKNALYAARFKSWTGGKGLARNITWRNIKFDNVRFPIYVTQNYWDQNLGPKPEVADVTNTQIQDMFFENFVGNINDSPTFFEGTCVSDPCWYYVPGATGREVIIFDLYPETVKDIVARRIVPVTQSWKPATVMCNSTVISTDVGFKCQNGLFVPTLAGLFGH
;
A
#
# COMPACT_ATOMS: atom_id res chain seq x y z
N MET A 1 -67.98 27.80 52.79
CA MET A 1 -66.55 27.78 52.44
C MET A 1 -66.41 26.90 51.21
N MET A 2 -66.26 27.51 50.04
CA MET A 2 -66.08 26.83 48.75
C MET A 2 -64.60 26.51 48.57
N LEU A 3 -64.25 25.25 48.28
CA LEU A 3 -62.95 24.89 47.72
C LEU A 3 -63.15 24.52 46.26
N SER A 4 -62.51 25.31 45.40
CA SER A 4 -62.46 25.19 43.95
C SER A 4 -61.38 24.18 43.55
N SER A 5 -61.76 23.12 42.84
CA SER A 5 -60.83 22.17 42.21
C SER A 5 -60.79 22.45 40.71
N LEU A 6 -59.69 23.05 40.24
CA LEU A 6 -59.39 23.24 38.82
C LEU A 6 -59.06 21.88 38.17
N LEU A 7 -59.81 21.53 37.12
CA LEU A 7 -59.46 20.47 36.17
C LEU A 7 -58.61 21.09 35.05
N LEU A 8 -57.33 20.70 34.95
CA LEU A 8 -56.51 20.98 33.77
C LEU A 8 -56.89 20.00 32.65
N SER A 9 -57.29 20.53 31.50
CA SER A 9 -57.52 19.79 30.26
C SER A 9 -56.20 19.63 29.49
N PRO A 10 -55.83 18.44 29.01
CA PRO A 10 -54.61 18.28 28.22
C PRO A 10 -54.82 18.77 26.79
N VAL A 11 -54.02 19.75 26.38
CA VAL A 11 -53.92 20.19 24.98
C VAL A 11 -53.19 19.10 24.18
N LEU A 12 -53.89 18.42 23.28
CA LEU A 12 -53.26 17.56 22.27
C LEU A 12 -52.55 18.45 21.24
N LEU A 13 -51.23 18.49 21.29
CA LEU A 13 -50.39 19.00 20.21
C LEU A 13 -50.29 17.93 19.11
N ALA A 14 -50.98 18.16 18.00
CA ALA A 14 -50.82 17.35 16.79
C ALA A 14 -49.45 17.62 16.16
N PHE A 15 -48.51 16.71 16.35
CA PHE A 15 -47.27 16.70 15.57
C PHE A 15 -47.58 16.20 14.15
N SER A 16 -47.61 17.14 13.20
CA SER A 16 -47.53 16.83 11.77
C SER A 16 -46.12 16.31 11.47
N ALA A 17 -45.97 14.99 11.41
CA ALA A 17 -44.77 14.37 10.87
C ALA A 17 -44.78 14.54 9.35
N ALA A 18 -44.14 15.60 8.86
CA ALA A 18 -43.78 15.71 7.45
C ALA A 18 -42.77 14.59 7.14
N SER A 19 -43.27 13.46 6.62
CA SER A 19 -42.42 12.43 6.03
C SER A 19 -41.81 13.00 4.76
N ALA A 20 -40.59 13.49 4.84
CA ALA A 20 -39.75 13.66 3.67
C ALA A 20 -39.51 12.26 3.11
N ALA A 21 -40.23 11.90 2.06
CA ALA A 21 -39.94 10.71 1.29
C ALA A 21 -38.50 10.84 0.78
N LEU A 22 -37.58 10.09 1.38
CA LEU A 22 -36.27 9.83 0.81
C LEU A 22 -36.54 9.20 -0.55
N ALA A 23 -36.34 9.97 -1.62
CA ALA A 23 -36.40 9.44 -2.97
C ALA A 23 -35.45 8.24 -3.02
N ALA A 24 -35.97 7.07 -3.36
CA ALA A 24 -35.14 5.90 -3.64
C ALA A 24 -34.10 6.33 -4.69
N PRO A 25 -32.81 6.01 -4.51
CA PRO A 25 -31.80 6.36 -5.49
C PRO A 25 -32.26 5.82 -6.85
N SER A 26 -32.37 6.71 -7.86
CA SER A 26 -32.64 6.29 -9.23
C SER A 26 -31.61 5.23 -9.61
N ALA A 27 -32.07 4.10 -10.14
CA ALA A 27 -31.18 3.05 -10.62
C ALA A 27 -30.18 3.65 -11.63
N LEU A 28 -28.88 3.43 -11.39
CA LEU A 28 -27.82 3.93 -12.26
C LEU A 28 -27.96 3.31 -13.65
N LYS A 29 -27.69 4.10 -14.69
CA LYS A 29 -27.66 3.61 -16.08
C LYS A 29 -26.55 2.57 -16.20
N THR A 30 -26.88 1.32 -16.54
CA THR A 30 -25.89 0.23 -16.57
C THR A 30 -25.42 -0.08 -18.00
N PHE A 31 -24.11 -0.03 -18.24
CA PHE A 31 -23.45 -0.63 -19.40
C PHE A 31 -22.89 -1.99 -19.00
N THR A 32 -23.38 -3.07 -19.61
CA THR A 32 -22.74 -4.38 -19.48
C THR A 32 -21.70 -4.53 -20.58
N VAL A 33 -20.45 -4.76 -20.21
CA VAL A 33 -19.37 -4.96 -21.17
C VAL A 33 -19.69 -6.20 -22.01
N PRO A 34 -19.73 -6.08 -23.36
CA PRO A 34 -19.95 -7.23 -24.23
C PRO A 34 -18.72 -8.14 -24.22
N HIS A 35 -18.94 -9.41 -24.50
CA HIS A 35 -17.87 -10.38 -24.65
C HIS A 35 -18.04 -11.17 -25.94
N VAL A 36 -16.93 -11.36 -26.65
CA VAL A 36 -16.87 -12.24 -27.83
C VAL A 36 -15.65 -13.16 -27.72
N ASP A 37 -15.89 -14.47 -27.78
CA ASP A 37 -14.83 -15.48 -27.69
C ASP A 37 -13.71 -15.20 -28.70
N GLY A 38 -12.47 -15.19 -28.19
CA GLY A 38 -11.26 -14.99 -28.99
C GLY A 38 -11.04 -13.56 -29.51
N GLN A 39 -11.82 -12.58 -29.06
CA GLN A 39 -11.63 -11.16 -29.39
C GLN A 39 -11.29 -10.33 -28.16
N ASP A 40 -10.65 -9.17 -28.37
CA ASP A 40 -10.48 -8.16 -27.34
C ASP A 40 -11.82 -7.48 -27.04
N ASP A 41 -12.25 -7.50 -25.78
CA ASP A 41 -13.52 -6.91 -25.34
C ASP A 41 -13.38 -5.41 -25.05
N THR A 42 -12.15 -4.91 -25.00
CA THR A 42 -11.83 -3.54 -24.63
C THR A 42 -12.37 -2.47 -25.60
N PRO A 43 -12.31 -2.64 -26.94
CA PRO A 43 -12.74 -1.59 -27.88
C PRO A 43 -14.21 -1.18 -27.72
N ALA A 44 -15.10 -2.15 -27.48
CA ALA A 44 -16.52 -1.88 -27.27
C ALA A 44 -16.77 -1.10 -25.97
N LEU A 45 -16.03 -1.41 -24.91
CA LEU A 45 -16.05 -0.62 -23.68
C LEU A 45 -15.55 0.81 -23.93
N LEU A 46 -14.38 0.97 -24.55
CA LEU A 46 -13.79 2.29 -24.80
C LEU A 46 -14.72 3.19 -25.64
N ALA A 47 -15.41 2.63 -26.62
CA ALA A 47 -16.39 3.34 -27.42
C ALA A 47 -17.60 3.82 -26.60
N ALA A 48 -18.01 3.04 -25.59
CA ALA A 48 -19.16 3.36 -24.74
C ALA A 48 -18.81 4.30 -23.59
N LEU A 49 -17.56 4.34 -23.10
CA LEU A 49 -17.17 5.11 -21.92
C LEU A 49 -17.67 6.57 -21.86
N PRO A 50 -17.64 7.36 -22.96
CA PRO A 50 -18.17 8.74 -22.93
C PRO A 50 -19.64 8.83 -22.52
N ASP A 51 -20.47 7.85 -22.89
CA ASP A 51 -21.91 7.83 -22.62
C ASP A 51 -22.27 7.32 -21.21
N TYR A 52 -21.27 6.87 -20.46
CA TYR A 52 -21.37 6.31 -19.12
C TYR A 52 -20.38 6.95 -18.16
N ALA A 53 -19.89 8.17 -18.46
CA ALA A 53 -18.96 8.89 -17.59
C ALA A 53 -19.62 9.44 -16.30
N SER A 54 -20.96 9.47 -16.22
CA SER A 54 -21.68 9.96 -15.05
C SER A 54 -22.93 9.15 -14.71
N ASN A 55 -23.23 9.03 -13.41
CA ASN A 55 -24.45 8.39 -12.87
C ASN A 55 -24.73 7.00 -13.49
N SER A 56 -23.70 6.17 -13.52
CA SER A 56 -23.71 4.93 -14.29
C SER A 56 -23.06 3.76 -13.55
N THR A 57 -23.30 2.56 -14.06
CA THR A 57 -22.57 1.35 -13.71
C THR A 57 -21.94 0.77 -14.97
N ILE A 58 -20.64 0.50 -14.94
CA ILE A 58 -19.93 -0.30 -15.94
C ILE A 58 -19.77 -1.70 -15.34
N LEU A 59 -20.43 -2.69 -15.92
CA LEU A 59 -20.52 -4.06 -15.39
C LEU A 59 -19.76 -5.04 -16.28
N PHE A 60 -18.70 -5.64 -15.73
CA PHE A 60 -18.14 -6.90 -16.21
C PHE A 60 -18.92 -8.02 -15.51
N LYS A 61 -19.80 -8.70 -16.24
CA LYS A 61 -20.82 -9.59 -15.64
C LYS A 61 -20.23 -10.92 -15.15
N GLN A 62 -20.73 -11.41 -14.01
CA GLN A 62 -20.40 -12.76 -13.54
C GLN A 62 -20.74 -13.83 -14.59
N GLY A 63 -19.91 -14.85 -14.73
CA GLY A 63 -20.10 -15.89 -15.73
C GLY A 63 -19.29 -15.67 -17.02
N VAL A 64 -18.61 -14.52 -17.15
CA VAL A 64 -17.89 -14.12 -18.35
C VAL A 64 -16.39 -13.99 -18.05
N HIS A 65 -15.57 -14.46 -18.98
CA HIS A 65 -14.12 -14.30 -18.98
C HIS A 65 -13.73 -13.28 -20.04
N TYR A 66 -13.51 -12.04 -19.61
CA TYR A 66 -13.23 -10.92 -20.49
C TYR A 66 -11.76 -10.88 -20.91
N ASN A 67 -11.54 -10.66 -22.20
CA ASN A 67 -10.23 -10.42 -22.79
C ASN A 67 -9.95 -8.91 -22.77
N ILE A 68 -9.08 -8.46 -21.86
CA ILE A 68 -8.69 -7.05 -21.74
C ILE A 68 -7.32 -6.88 -22.38
N TRP A 69 -7.27 -6.96 -23.71
CA TRP A 69 -6.00 -6.99 -24.45
C TRP A 69 -5.47 -5.61 -24.81
N THR A 70 -6.33 -4.58 -24.76
CA THR A 70 -5.94 -3.19 -24.88
C THR A 70 -5.98 -2.50 -23.51
N PRO A 71 -5.01 -1.63 -23.16
CA PRO A 71 -5.08 -0.82 -21.95
C PRO A 71 -6.32 0.08 -21.93
N ILE A 72 -7.00 0.14 -20.78
CA ILE A 72 -8.20 0.95 -20.58
C ILE A 72 -7.83 2.30 -19.98
N LYS A 73 -8.25 3.38 -20.64
CA LYS A 73 -8.17 4.74 -20.12
C LYS A 73 -9.58 5.28 -19.87
N PHE A 74 -9.98 5.33 -18.60
CA PHE A 74 -11.25 5.91 -18.19
C PHE A 74 -11.21 7.45 -18.33
N PRO A 75 -12.29 8.08 -18.84
CA PRO A 75 -12.42 9.54 -18.82
C PRO A 75 -12.59 10.04 -17.37
N VAL A 76 -12.84 11.34 -17.20
CA VAL A 76 -13.23 11.85 -15.89
C VAL A 76 -14.59 11.26 -15.53
N LEU A 77 -14.68 10.55 -14.41
CA LEU A 77 -15.90 9.87 -13.98
C LEU A 77 -16.59 10.61 -12.82
N ASN A 78 -17.92 10.66 -12.80
CA ASN A 78 -18.69 11.27 -11.71
C ASN A 78 -19.85 10.36 -11.26
N ASN A 79 -19.83 9.89 -10.02
CA ASN A 79 -20.85 8.98 -9.50
C ASN A 79 -20.98 7.72 -10.38
N VAL A 80 -19.87 6.99 -10.54
CA VAL A 80 -19.77 5.80 -11.41
C VAL A 80 -19.31 4.60 -10.61
N GLU A 81 -19.99 3.47 -10.78
CA GLU A 81 -19.55 2.17 -10.29
C GLU A 81 -18.95 1.34 -11.42
N ILE A 82 -17.72 0.86 -11.24
CA ILE A 82 -17.09 -0.14 -12.10
C ILE A 82 -17.12 -1.46 -11.35
N ARG A 83 -17.95 -2.39 -11.83
CA ARG A 83 -18.19 -3.69 -11.19
C ARG A 83 -17.48 -4.80 -11.93
N ILE A 84 -16.49 -5.40 -11.27
CA ILE A 84 -15.70 -6.54 -11.75
C ILE A 84 -16.33 -7.83 -11.20
N GLU A 85 -17.43 -8.27 -11.82
CA GLU A 85 -18.09 -9.53 -11.46
C GLU A 85 -17.66 -10.71 -12.32
N GLY A 86 -17.22 -10.46 -13.56
CA GLY A 86 -16.55 -11.44 -14.42
C GLY A 86 -15.05 -11.52 -14.15
N ASN A 87 -14.37 -12.50 -14.74
CA ASN A 87 -12.91 -12.56 -14.71
C ASN A 87 -12.35 -11.75 -15.87
N LEU A 88 -11.25 -11.05 -15.65
CA LEU A 88 -10.56 -10.23 -16.65
C LEU A 88 -9.17 -10.82 -16.87
N SER A 89 -8.77 -10.96 -18.13
CA SER A 89 -7.45 -11.48 -18.50
C SER A 89 -6.70 -10.48 -19.36
N TYR A 90 -5.42 -10.27 -19.06
CA TYR A 90 -4.49 -9.57 -19.95
C TYR A 90 -4.16 -10.46 -21.15
N PRO A 91 -3.44 -9.95 -22.18
CA PRO A 91 -2.82 -10.82 -23.17
C PRO A 91 -1.90 -11.83 -22.48
N GLU A 92 -1.98 -13.09 -22.88
CA GLU A 92 -1.15 -14.15 -22.31
C GLU A 92 0.31 -14.05 -22.75
N ASP A 93 0.60 -13.49 -23.92
CA ASP A 93 1.96 -13.40 -24.46
C ASP A 93 2.70 -12.14 -23.97
N MET A 94 3.82 -12.35 -23.25
CA MET A 94 4.68 -11.27 -22.75
C MET A 94 5.14 -10.30 -23.85
N ALA A 95 5.50 -10.79 -25.03
CA ALA A 95 6.02 -9.94 -26.11
C ALA A 95 4.93 -8.98 -26.63
N THR A 96 3.69 -9.45 -26.71
CA THR A 96 2.51 -8.64 -27.03
C THR A 96 2.31 -7.53 -25.99
N VAL A 97 2.40 -7.85 -24.70
CA VAL A 97 2.31 -6.86 -23.61
C VAL A 97 3.44 -5.84 -23.69
N GLN A 98 4.69 -6.28 -23.90
CA GLN A 98 5.84 -5.38 -24.03
C GLN A 98 5.70 -4.43 -25.23
N ALA A 99 5.21 -4.91 -26.36
CA ALA A 99 4.95 -4.08 -27.54
C ALA A 99 3.91 -2.99 -27.27
N ILE A 100 2.86 -3.32 -26.52
CA ILE A 100 1.85 -2.34 -26.07
C ILE A 100 2.47 -1.31 -25.13
N VAL A 101 3.24 -1.74 -24.13
CA VAL A 101 3.85 -0.82 -23.14
C VAL A 101 4.90 0.09 -23.79
N ALA A 102 5.63 -0.41 -24.79
CA ALA A 102 6.61 0.37 -25.56
C ALA A 102 5.95 1.43 -26.48
N SER A 103 4.64 1.31 -26.76
CA SER A 103 3.92 2.28 -27.58
C SER A 103 3.87 3.65 -26.89
N SER A 104 4.04 4.72 -27.67
CA SER A 104 3.89 6.10 -27.20
C SER A 104 2.47 6.45 -26.72
N THR A 105 1.49 5.59 -27.04
CA THR A 105 0.08 5.74 -26.62
C THR A 105 -0.24 5.03 -25.31
N PHE A 106 0.69 4.25 -24.74
CA PHE A 106 0.47 3.57 -23.46
C PHE A 106 0.30 4.61 -22.34
N PRO A 107 -0.81 4.57 -21.58
CA PRO A 107 -1.09 5.57 -20.56
C PRO A 107 -0.26 5.40 -19.27
N GLY A 108 0.63 4.41 -19.22
CA GLY A 108 1.50 4.09 -18.09
C GLY A 108 1.00 2.96 -17.19
N HIS A 109 -0.31 2.66 -17.21
CA HIS A 109 -0.93 1.57 -16.46
C HIS A 109 -1.98 0.87 -17.33
N TRP A 110 -2.24 -0.42 -17.10
CA TRP A 110 -3.23 -1.16 -17.88
C TRP A 110 -4.64 -0.64 -17.67
N PHE A 111 -4.97 -0.20 -16.46
CA PHE A 111 -6.21 0.53 -16.16
C PHE A 111 -5.85 1.91 -15.62
N THR A 112 -6.20 2.97 -16.37
CA THR A 112 -5.88 4.35 -16.02
C THR A 112 -7.11 5.18 -15.78
N PHE A 113 -7.19 5.84 -14.62
CA PHE A 113 -8.18 6.86 -14.32
C PHE A 113 -7.58 8.24 -14.54
N THR A 114 -8.33 9.12 -15.23
CA THR A 114 -7.87 10.49 -15.51
C THR A 114 -8.34 11.50 -14.47
N GLY A 115 -9.30 11.12 -13.63
CA GLY A 115 -9.82 11.85 -12.48
C GLY A 115 -11.30 11.54 -12.24
N GLY A 116 -11.87 12.09 -11.17
CA GLY A 116 -13.29 11.90 -10.92
C GLY A 116 -13.73 12.20 -9.49
N ASP A 117 -15.04 12.08 -9.27
CA ASP A 117 -15.68 12.19 -7.95
C ASP A 117 -16.69 11.04 -7.77
N LYS A 118 -16.73 10.43 -6.58
CA LYS A 118 -17.66 9.33 -6.25
C LYS A 118 -17.53 8.15 -7.21
N VAL A 119 -16.30 7.68 -7.38
CA VAL A 119 -16.00 6.53 -8.24
C VAL A 119 -15.79 5.30 -7.37
N SER A 120 -16.49 4.21 -7.65
CA SER A 120 -16.33 2.94 -6.94
C SER A 120 -15.81 1.86 -7.87
N LEU A 121 -14.69 1.24 -7.52
CA LEU A 121 -14.19 0.01 -8.13
C LEU A 121 -14.54 -1.16 -7.22
N ILE A 122 -15.42 -2.04 -7.68
CA ILE A 122 -16.05 -3.08 -6.85
C ILE A 122 -15.86 -4.44 -7.50
N GLY A 123 -15.14 -5.35 -6.85
CA GLY A 123 -15.03 -6.74 -7.28
C GLY A 123 -16.12 -7.65 -6.71
N SER A 124 -16.17 -8.88 -7.22
CA SER A 124 -17.11 -9.90 -6.76
C SER A 124 -16.72 -10.47 -5.39
N THR A 125 -17.70 -10.70 -4.52
CA THR A 125 -17.52 -11.49 -3.29
C THR A 125 -17.49 -13.00 -3.55
N ASN A 126 -17.86 -13.45 -4.76
CA ASN A 126 -17.80 -14.86 -5.11
C ASN A 126 -16.35 -15.29 -5.36
N PRO A 127 -15.80 -16.30 -4.65
CA PRO A 127 -14.40 -16.68 -4.77
C PRO A 127 -13.99 -17.17 -6.18
N LYS A 128 -14.94 -17.59 -7.02
CA LYS A 128 -14.67 -18.07 -8.39
C LYS A 128 -14.60 -16.97 -9.46
N TRP A 129 -15.00 -15.75 -9.13
CA TRP A 129 -15.30 -14.70 -10.10
C TRP A 129 -14.72 -13.35 -9.69
N GLY A 130 -14.57 -12.39 -10.60
CA GLY A 130 -14.03 -11.07 -10.28
C GLY A 130 -12.50 -11.04 -10.16
N TRP A 131 -11.80 -12.06 -10.68
CA TRP A 131 -10.34 -12.08 -10.74
C TRP A 131 -9.83 -11.30 -11.93
N VAL A 132 -8.77 -10.52 -11.72
CA VAL A 132 -7.99 -9.87 -12.78
C VAL A 132 -6.65 -10.59 -12.87
N ASP A 133 -6.46 -11.38 -13.92
CA ASP A 133 -5.23 -12.11 -14.18
C ASP A 133 -4.34 -11.34 -15.16
N ALA A 134 -3.14 -10.98 -14.70
CA ALA A 134 -2.15 -10.25 -15.49
C ALA A 134 -1.05 -11.16 -16.06
N HIS A 135 -1.11 -12.48 -15.82
CA HIS A 135 -0.15 -13.47 -16.32
C HIS A 135 1.31 -13.20 -15.92
N GLY A 136 1.54 -12.71 -14.70
CA GLY A 136 2.86 -12.31 -14.18
C GLY A 136 3.93 -13.41 -14.14
N GLN A 137 3.55 -14.69 -14.06
CA GLN A 137 4.51 -15.79 -13.90
C GLN A 137 5.61 -15.81 -14.96
N GLN A 138 5.24 -15.57 -16.22
CA GLN A 138 6.19 -15.61 -17.33
C GLN A 138 7.28 -14.53 -17.23
N TRP A 139 6.97 -13.40 -16.60
CA TRP A 139 7.91 -12.31 -16.36
C TRP A 139 8.90 -12.70 -15.29
N TRP A 140 8.39 -13.27 -14.19
CA TRP A 140 9.20 -13.70 -13.05
C TRP A 140 10.13 -14.85 -13.43
N ASN A 141 9.64 -15.84 -14.20
CA ASN A 141 10.45 -16.96 -14.72
C ASN A 141 11.66 -16.47 -15.52
N LYS A 142 11.52 -15.35 -16.23
CA LYS A 142 12.57 -14.77 -17.08
C LYS A 142 13.36 -13.67 -16.40
N HIS A 143 13.01 -13.28 -15.17
CA HIS A 143 13.52 -12.09 -14.50
C HIS A 143 13.41 -10.83 -15.40
N GLU A 144 12.34 -10.75 -16.21
CA GLU A 144 12.17 -9.67 -17.18
C GLU A 144 11.61 -8.42 -16.50
N LEU A 145 12.35 -7.31 -16.58
CA LEU A 145 11.99 -6.03 -15.96
C LEU A 145 11.61 -4.95 -16.98
N THR A 146 11.86 -5.19 -18.27
CA THR A 146 11.69 -4.23 -19.37
C THR A 146 10.23 -4.13 -19.77
N ASN A 147 9.70 -2.89 -19.86
CA ASN A 147 8.36 -2.61 -20.38
C ASN A 147 7.25 -3.42 -19.68
N ARG A 148 7.34 -3.56 -18.35
CA ARG A 148 6.29 -4.16 -17.53
C ARG A 148 5.10 -3.21 -17.36
N PRO A 149 3.86 -3.64 -17.59
CA PRO A 149 2.70 -2.84 -17.25
C PRO A 149 2.50 -2.80 -15.73
N HIS A 150 2.11 -1.62 -15.22
CA HIS A 150 1.51 -1.51 -13.89
C HIS A 150 0.00 -1.77 -14.02
N GLY A 151 -0.64 -2.21 -12.94
CA GLY A 151 -2.06 -2.55 -12.90
C GLY A 151 -3.00 -1.35 -12.97
N TRP A 152 -3.51 -0.95 -11.81
CA TRP A 152 -4.60 0.03 -11.68
C TRP A 152 -4.07 1.37 -11.18
N ASN A 153 -4.23 2.43 -11.98
CA ASN A 153 -3.96 3.80 -11.56
C ASN A 153 -5.26 4.53 -11.22
N PHE A 154 -5.77 4.30 -10.00
CA PHE A 154 -6.94 4.96 -9.42
C PHE A 154 -6.59 6.37 -8.90
N ALA A 155 -6.02 7.17 -9.79
CA ALA A 155 -5.46 8.48 -9.49
C ALA A 155 -6.47 9.62 -9.66
N LYS A 156 -6.28 10.69 -8.88
CA LYS A 156 -7.07 11.94 -8.94
C LYS A 156 -8.58 11.73 -8.75
N ILE A 157 -8.95 10.75 -7.92
CA ILE A 157 -10.33 10.48 -7.54
C ILE A 157 -10.63 11.15 -6.20
N SER A 158 -11.71 11.91 -6.13
CA SER A 158 -12.31 12.36 -4.87
C SER A 158 -13.42 11.41 -4.45
N ASN A 159 -13.54 11.10 -3.16
CA ASN A 159 -14.60 10.25 -2.62
C ASN A 159 -14.63 8.86 -3.30
N GLY A 160 -13.47 8.20 -3.32
CA GLY A 160 -13.27 6.93 -4.03
C GLY A 160 -13.50 5.71 -3.14
N VAL A 161 -13.94 4.61 -3.74
CA VAL A 161 -14.00 3.29 -3.07
C VAL A 161 -13.31 2.24 -3.94
N ILE A 162 -12.47 1.41 -3.33
CA ILE A 162 -11.93 0.18 -3.93
C ILE A 162 -12.26 -0.98 -3.00
N ARG A 163 -13.12 -1.91 -3.40
CA ARG A 163 -13.47 -3.04 -2.52
C ARG A 163 -13.69 -4.35 -3.22
N ASN A 164 -13.41 -5.45 -2.53
CA ASN A 164 -13.58 -6.82 -3.03
C ASN A 164 -12.79 -7.12 -4.32
N MET A 165 -11.79 -6.31 -4.65
CA MET A 165 -10.97 -6.53 -5.84
C MET A 165 -10.03 -7.72 -5.61
N LYS A 166 -9.82 -8.51 -6.66
CA LYS A 166 -8.97 -9.69 -6.63
C LYS A 166 -8.00 -9.66 -7.80
N LEU A 167 -6.72 -9.48 -7.50
CA LEU A 167 -5.66 -9.46 -8.49
C LEU A 167 -4.88 -10.77 -8.41
N TRP A 168 -4.71 -11.42 -9.55
CA TRP A 168 -3.94 -12.65 -9.70
C TRP A 168 -2.72 -12.39 -10.56
N LYS A 169 -1.56 -12.79 -10.05
CA LYS A 169 -0.25 -12.68 -10.69
C LYS A 169 -0.02 -11.33 -11.39
N PRO A 170 -0.12 -10.19 -10.67
CA PRO A 170 0.21 -8.88 -11.24
C PRO A 170 1.65 -8.87 -11.78
N VAL A 171 1.90 -8.26 -12.94
CA VAL A 171 3.24 -8.22 -13.54
C VAL A 171 4.21 -7.34 -12.73
N ALA A 172 3.71 -6.24 -12.17
CA ALA A 172 4.43 -5.27 -11.35
C ALA A 172 3.44 -4.59 -10.38
N TRP A 173 3.59 -3.29 -10.08
CA TRP A 173 2.74 -2.52 -9.16
C TRP A 173 1.24 -2.75 -9.39
N SER A 174 0.50 -2.99 -8.32
CA SER A 174 -0.91 -3.37 -8.38
C SER A 174 -1.87 -2.17 -8.38
N PHE A 175 -1.90 -1.37 -7.30
CA PHE A 175 -2.76 -0.19 -7.18
C PHE A 175 -1.95 1.08 -6.88
N SER A 176 -2.04 2.06 -7.77
CA SER A 176 -1.64 3.45 -7.50
C SER A 176 -2.87 4.29 -7.27
N ALA A 177 -2.91 5.04 -6.16
CA ALA A 177 -3.97 5.99 -5.86
C ALA A 177 -3.48 7.45 -5.86
N SER A 178 -2.50 7.74 -6.72
CA SER A 178 -1.77 9.00 -6.65
C SER A 178 -2.67 10.23 -6.83
N GLY A 179 -2.55 11.21 -5.93
CA GLY A 179 -3.33 12.45 -5.97
C GLY A 179 -4.84 12.30 -5.74
N SER A 180 -5.31 11.15 -5.26
CA SER A 180 -6.70 10.96 -4.84
C SER A 180 -6.96 11.54 -3.44
N THR A 181 -8.21 11.81 -3.09
CA THR A 181 -8.63 12.33 -1.77
C THR A 181 -9.87 11.61 -1.29
N ASN A 182 -9.94 11.31 0.02
CA ASN A 182 -11.04 10.57 0.63
C ASN A 182 -11.27 9.21 -0.05
N LEU A 183 -10.27 8.34 0.02
CA LEU A 183 -10.29 6.99 -0.55
C LEU A 183 -10.50 5.95 0.55
N HIS A 184 -11.50 5.07 0.36
CA HIS A 184 -11.69 3.89 1.19
C HIS A 184 -11.39 2.62 0.38
N ALA A 185 -10.31 1.92 0.71
CA ALA A 185 -9.93 0.66 0.08
C ALA A 185 -10.04 -0.51 1.05
N HIS A 186 -10.99 -1.43 0.85
CA HIS A 186 -11.22 -2.49 1.81
C HIS A 186 -11.61 -3.85 1.24
N ASP A 187 -11.28 -4.92 1.98
CA ASP A 187 -11.60 -6.31 1.60
C ASP A 187 -11.02 -6.71 0.23
N ASN A 188 -9.80 -6.28 -0.10
CA ASN A 188 -9.15 -6.60 -1.37
C ASN A 188 -8.10 -7.72 -1.22
N TRP A 189 -7.89 -8.49 -2.29
CA TRP A 189 -6.88 -9.54 -2.38
C TRP A 189 -5.91 -9.27 -3.53
N ILE A 190 -4.62 -9.29 -3.24
CA ILE A 190 -3.55 -9.13 -4.23
C ILE A 190 -2.60 -10.29 -4.08
N TYR A 191 -2.53 -11.17 -5.08
CA TYR A 191 -1.75 -12.40 -5.03
C TYR A 191 -0.75 -12.48 -6.18
N ALA A 192 0.49 -12.06 -5.90
CA ALA A 192 1.64 -12.37 -6.74
C ALA A 192 2.30 -13.66 -6.23
N LEU A 193 1.62 -14.79 -6.48
CA LEU A 193 2.07 -16.12 -6.06
C LEU A 193 2.85 -16.77 -7.20
N SER A 194 4.17 -16.89 -7.03
CA SER A 194 5.00 -17.64 -7.97
C SER A 194 4.78 -19.14 -7.83
N ASP A 195 4.74 -19.83 -8.97
CA ASP A 195 4.74 -21.30 -9.03
C ASP A 195 6.13 -21.89 -8.70
N ASP A 196 7.17 -21.05 -8.70
CA ASP A 196 8.56 -21.40 -8.38
C ASP A 196 9.22 -20.22 -7.63
N MET A 197 8.93 -20.08 -6.34
CA MET A 197 9.45 -18.96 -5.52
C MET A 197 10.97 -18.92 -5.41
N ASP A 198 11.65 -20.05 -5.63
CA ASP A 198 13.12 -20.13 -5.53
C ASP A 198 13.80 -19.57 -6.79
N ASN A 199 13.17 -19.67 -7.96
CA ASN A 199 13.76 -19.24 -9.25
C ASN A 199 12.96 -18.16 -9.99
N ALA A 200 11.77 -17.78 -9.52
CA ALA A 200 10.87 -16.85 -10.21
C ALA A 200 10.17 -15.92 -9.22
N PHE A 201 10.96 -15.08 -8.53
CA PHE A 201 10.43 -14.17 -7.53
C PHE A 201 9.58 -13.03 -8.16
N PRO A 202 8.44 -12.63 -7.57
CA PRO A 202 7.54 -11.62 -8.14
C PRO A 202 8.02 -10.18 -7.90
N PHE A 203 9.10 -9.78 -8.59
CA PHE A 203 9.72 -8.45 -8.47
C PHE A 203 8.75 -7.27 -8.63
N ASN A 204 8.84 -6.26 -7.75
CA ASN A 204 8.12 -4.98 -7.82
C ASN A 204 6.60 -5.12 -7.98
N THR A 205 6.01 -6.11 -7.30
CA THR A 205 4.58 -6.37 -7.30
C THR A 205 3.88 -5.65 -6.14
N ASP A 206 4.20 -4.37 -5.92
CA ASP A 206 3.68 -3.57 -4.81
C ASP A 206 2.14 -3.67 -4.71
N GLY A 207 1.62 -3.67 -3.49
CA GLY A 207 0.18 -3.69 -3.22
C GLY A 207 -0.47 -2.34 -3.51
N PHE A 208 -0.63 -1.51 -2.49
CA PHE A 208 -1.19 -0.16 -2.63
C PHE A 208 -0.10 0.91 -2.54
N SER A 209 -0.25 1.97 -3.34
CA SER A 209 0.58 3.18 -3.27
C SER A 209 -0.25 4.43 -3.05
N ALA A 210 0.08 5.19 -2.00
CA ALA A 210 -0.47 6.51 -1.69
C ALA A 210 0.57 7.60 -1.97
N GLY A 211 0.81 7.92 -3.24
CA GLY A 211 1.64 9.05 -3.65
C GLY A 211 0.83 10.35 -3.71
N GLY A 212 1.11 11.34 -2.86
CA GLY A 212 0.42 12.64 -2.91
C GLY A 212 -1.10 12.60 -2.63
N GLY A 213 -1.62 11.49 -2.09
CA GLY A 213 -3.03 11.33 -1.74
C GLY A 213 -3.35 11.77 -0.32
N THR A 214 -4.59 12.18 -0.05
CA THR A 214 -5.02 12.61 1.29
C THR A 214 -6.27 11.88 1.78
N ASP A 215 -6.34 11.64 3.10
CA ASP A 215 -7.50 11.06 3.77
C ASP A 215 -7.82 9.65 3.25
N PHE A 216 -6.86 8.73 3.39
CA PHE A 216 -7.02 7.36 2.95
C PHE A 216 -7.31 6.45 4.13
N LEU A 217 -8.30 5.57 3.96
CA LEU A 217 -8.54 4.43 4.84
C LEU A 217 -8.38 3.15 4.02
N LEU A 218 -7.35 2.36 4.34
CA LEU A 218 -7.11 1.05 3.77
C LEU A 218 -7.28 0.00 4.88
N GLU A 219 -8.23 -0.92 4.74
CA GLU A 219 -8.49 -1.90 5.79
C GLU A 219 -8.92 -3.28 5.30
N ASN A 220 -8.66 -4.32 6.09
CA ASN A 220 -9.08 -5.69 5.79
C ASN A 220 -8.54 -6.22 4.45
N ASN A 221 -7.36 -5.77 4.02
CA ASN A 221 -6.75 -6.23 2.78
C ASN A 221 -5.82 -7.42 3.04
N HIS A 222 -5.75 -8.35 2.09
CA HIS A 222 -4.78 -9.45 2.11
C HIS A 222 -3.88 -9.35 0.88
N ILE A 223 -2.61 -9.09 1.11
CA ILE A 223 -1.62 -8.82 0.09
C ILE A 223 -0.49 -9.83 0.26
N GLN A 224 -0.29 -10.66 -0.76
CA GLN A 224 0.85 -11.54 -0.84
C GLN A 224 1.61 -11.23 -2.12
N ASN A 225 2.81 -10.67 -1.97
CA ASN A 225 3.56 -10.11 -3.09
C ASN A 225 5.09 -10.22 -2.92
N GLY A 226 5.83 -9.60 -3.83
CA GLY A 226 7.30 -9.54 -3.81
C GLY A 226 7.89 -8.14 -3.59
N ASP A 227 7.11 -7.16 -3.15
CA ASP A 227 7.63 -5.83 -2.82
C ASP A 227 6.77 -5.20 -1.72
N ASP A 228 6.69 -3.89 -1.63
CA ASP A 228 5.96 -3.19 -0.59
C ASP A 228 4.46 -3.59 -0.56
N CYS A 229 3.97 -3.98 0.63
CA CYS A 229 2.54 -4.23 0.85
C CYS A 229 1.74 -2.93 0.71
N MET A 230 2.32 -1.85 1.24
CA MET A 230 1.83 -0.48 1.13
C MET A 230 3.02 0.47 1.00
N THR A 231 2.94 1.44 0.09
CA THR A 231 3.88 2.58 0.00
C THR A 231 3.17 3.90 0.25
N VAL A 232 3.74 4.73 1.12
CA VAL A 232 3.31 6.12 1.32
C VAL A 232 4.38 7.04 0.74
N GLY A 233 4.04 7.71 -0.35
CA GLY A 233 4.95 8.56 -1.11
C GLY A 233 4.88 10.03 -0.73
N ASN A 234 5.71 10.85 -1.38
CA ASN A 234 5.75 12.29 -1.15
C ASN A 234 4.36 12.96 -1.30
N GLY A 235 4.04 13.90 -0.42
CA GLY A 235 2.80 14.69 -0.44
C GLY A 235 1.61 14.01 0.25
N ALA A 236 1.75 12.77 0.70
CA ALA A 236 0.66 12.02 1.30
C ALA A 236 0.36 12.45 2.74
N LYS A 237 -0.94 12.60 3.08
CA LYS A 237 -1.39 13.04 4.40
C LYS A 237 -2.62 12.29 4.88
N ASN A 238 -2.72 12.06 6.19
CA ASN A 238 -3.89 11.42 6.83
C ASN A 238 -4.16 10.04 6.24
N ILE A 239 -3.19 9.13 6.38
CA ILE A 239 -3.26 7.77 5.85
C ILE A 239 -3.46 6.80 7.01
N VAL A 240 -4.50 5.98 6.93
CA VAL A 240 -4.75 4.88 7.85
C VAL A 240 -4.70 3.56 7.10
N PHE A 241 -3.81 2.65 7.51
CA PHE A 241 -3.77 1.27 7.01
C PHE A 241 -3.97 0.32 8.18
N ARG A 242 -5.01 -0.52 8.17
CA ARG A 242 -5.28 -1.37 9.34
C ARG A 242 -5.88 -2.74 9.06
N ASN A 243 -5.87 -3.60 10.07
CA ASN A 243 -6.58 -4.89 10.10
C ASN A 243 -6.27 -5.76 8.86
N SER A 244 -5.03 -5.71 8.39
CA SER A 244 -4.65 -6.30 7.10
C SER A 244 -3.56 -7.35 7.29
N ARG A 245 -3.36 -8.17 6.26
CA ARG A 245 -2.34 -9.23 6.24
C ARG A 245 -1.43 -9.03 5.04
N CYS A 246 -0.13 -8.93 5.31
CA CYS A 246 0.91 -8.77 4.31
C CYS A 246 1.86 -9.97 4.37
N GLU A 247 2.06 -10.65 3.25
CA GLU A 247 2.92 -11.83 3.16
C GLU A 247 3.94 -11.69 2.03
N GLY A 248 5.17 -12.13 2.25
CA GLY A 248 6.25 -11.92 1.29
C GLY A 248 6.79 -10.49 1.34
N GLY A 249 7.32 -10.03 0.21
CA GLY A 249 7.58 -8.62 -0.05
C GLY A 249 8.43 -7.84 0.95
N HIS A 250 8.33 -6.51 0.88
CA HIS A 250 9.22 -5.55 1.54
C HIS A 250 8.53 -4.68 2.61
N GLY A 251 7.34 -5.09 3.03
CA GLY A 251 6.70 -4.55 4.22
C GLY A 251 5.85 -3.30 4.02
N LEU A 252 5.63 -2.60 5.12
CA LEU A 252 4.82 -1.38 5.20
C LEU A 252 5.73 -0.16 5.14
N SER A 253 5.85 0.44 3.96
CA SER A 253 6.89 1.43 3.65
C SER A 253 6.39 2.87 3.62
N ILE A 254 7.13 3.75 4.29
CA ILE A 254 7.13 5.19 4.02
C ILE A 254 8.32 5.51 3.13
N GLY A 255 8.05 6.11 1.98
CA GLY A 255 9.05 6.49 0.98
C GLY A 255 9.16 5.56 -0.23
N SER A 256 10.20 5.70 -1.06
CA SER A 256 11.39 6.51 -0.80
C SER A 256 11.14 8.02 -0.90
N LEU A 257 11.58 8.78 0.11
CA LEU A 257 11.35 10.23 0.21
C LEU A 257 12.58 11.05 -0.18
N GLY A 258 12.39 12.11 -0.96
CA GLY A 258 13.44 13.09 -1.24
C GLY A 258 14.39 12.74 -2.39
N LYS A 259 13.98 11.88 -3.34
CA LYS A 259 14.82 11.54 -4.52
C LYS A 259 15.31 12.80 -5.22
N GLY A 260 16.60 12.87 -5.53
CA GLY A 260 17.19 14.02 -6.23
C GLY A 260 17.08 15.35 -5.46
N GLY A 261 17.01 15.32 -4.13
CA GLY A 261 16.91 16.52 -3.29
C GLY A 261 15.51 17.14 -3.24
N GLN A 262 14.48 16.43 -3.70
CA GLN A 262 13.08 16.82 -3.58
C GLN A 262 12.71 17.07 -2.11
N VAL A 263 11.84 18.06 -1.88
CA VAL A 263 11.30 18.36 -0.54
C VAL A 263 10.16 17.40 -0.26
N ALA A 264 10.37 16.47 0.67
CA ALA A 264 9.35 15.55 1.12
C ALA A 264 8.35 16.23 2.07
N ASP A 265 7.08 15.84 2.00
CA ASP A 265 6.06 16.20 2.98
C ASP A 265 5.10 15.02 3.19
N VAL A 266 5.33 14.22 4.22
CA VAL A 266 4.47 13.09 4.61
C VAL A 266 4.05 13.27 6.06
N GLN A 267 2.74 13.24 6.33
CA GLN A 267 2.23 13.55 7.66
C GLN A 267 1.01 12.72 8.05
N ASN A 268 0.87 12.44 9.35
CA ASN A 268 -0.31 11.79 9.95
C ASN A 268 -0.58 10.42 9.31
N VAL A 269 0.32 9.48 9.55
CA VAL A 269 0.19 8.10 9.05
C VAL A 269 0.03 7.16 10.23
N LEU A 270 -1.06 6.39 10.24
CA LEU A 270 -1.31 5.34 11.22
C LEU A 270 -1.40 4.00 10.51
N ILE A 271 -0.51 3.09 10.86
CA ILE A 271 -0.50 1.72 10.37
C ILE A 271 -0.73 0.81 11.58
N GLU A 272 -1.85 0.10 11.66
CA GLU A 272 -2.18 -0.66 12.86
C GLU A 272 -2.87 -2.01 12.67
N ASN A 273 -2.65 -2.93 13.61
CA ASN A 273 -3.25 -4.27 13.60
C ASN A 273 -2.94 -5.02 12.30
N VAL A 274 -1.66 -5.13 11.95
CA VAL A 274 -1.21 -5.80 10.72
C VAL A 274 -0.43 -7.06 11.06
N GLU A 275 -0.75 -8.15 10.36
CA GLU A 275 0.07 -9.36 10.33
C GLU A 275 1.07 -9.27 9.16
N MET A 276 2.35 -9.33 9.49
CA MET A 276 3.45 -9.39 8.54
C MET A 276 4.02 -10.81 8.54
N LYS A 277 4.16 -11.45 7.39
CA LYS A 277 4.72 -12.80 7.30
C LYS A 277 5.69 -12.97 6.15
N ASN A 278 6.76 -13.74 6.33
CA ASN A 278 7.73 -14.06 5.25
C ASN A 278 8.27 -12.81 4.52
N ALA A 279 8.46 -11.70 5.25
CA ALA A 279 8.78 -10.41 4.68
C ALA A 279 10.22 -9.98 4.95
N LEU A 280 10.76 -9.14 4.09
CA LEU A 280 12.06 -8.52 4.35
C LEU A 280 11.97 -7.52 5.50
N TYR A 281 10.88 -6.73 5.55
CA TYR A 281 10.61 -5.75 6.60
C TYR A 281 9.18 -5.89 7.11
N ALA A 282 8.93 -5.53 8.38
CA ALA A 282 7.57 -5.30 8.86
C ALA A 282 7.21 -3.81 8.70
N ALA A 283 7.95 -2.93 9.38
CA ALA A 283 7.87 -1.48 9.24
C ALA A 283 9.14 -0.94 8.58
N ARG A 284 8.98 -0.14 7.51
CA ARG A 284 10.09 0.45 6.78
C ARG A 284 9.90 1.96 6.58
N PHE A 285 10.95 2.71 6.85
CA PHE A 285 11.10 4.08 6.40
C PHE A 285 12.37 4.19 5.55
N LYS A 286 12.24 4.79 4.37
CA LYS A 286 13.35 5.02 3.43
C LYS A 286 13.33 6.46 2.93
N SER A 287 14.39 7.22 3.17
CA SER A 287 14.63 8.50 2.49
C SER A 287 15.99 8.51 1.81
N TRP A 288 16.06 9.24 0.71
CA TRP A 288 17.26 9.36 -0.10
C TRP A 288 18.37 10.12 0.63
N THR A 289 19.61 9.69 0.45
CA THR A 289 20.78 10.49 0.79
C THR A 289 20.70 11.84 0.05
N GLY A 290 20.79 12.94 0.78
CA GLY A 290 20.63 14.29 0.20
C GLY A 290 19.17 14.75 0.05
N GLY A 291 18.21 13.96 0.52
CA GLY A 291 16.79 14.31 0.51
C GLY A 291 16.47 15.53 1.39
N LYS A 292 15.28 16.10 1.26
CA LYS A 292 14.85 17.26 2.06
C LYS A 292 13.44 17.05 2.59
N GLY A 293 12.97 17.99 3.40
CA GLY A 293 11.58 18.03 3.86
C GLY A 293 11.33 17.27 5.15
N LEU A 294 10.11 16.77 5.34
CA LEU A 294 9.58 16.29 6.61
C LEU A 294 8.74 15.02 6.47
N ALA A 295 8.97 14.07 7.36
CA ALA A 295 8.09 12.95 7.66
C ALA A 295 7.68 13.04 9.13
N ARG A 296 6.39 13.29 9.40
CA ARG A 296 5.91 13.61 10.76
C ARG A 296 4.67 12.85 11.19
N ASN A 297 4.61 12.49 12.48
CA ASN A 297 3.44 11.87 13.10
C ASN A 297 3.08 10.57 12.38
N ILE A 298 4.01 9.61 12.44
CA ILE A 298 3.94 8.33 11.76
C ILE A 298 4.00 7.24 12.82
N THR A 299 2.97 6.42 12.91
CA THR A 299 2.88 5.34 13.91
C THR A 299 2.63 4.01 13.24
N TRP A 300 3.47 3.02 13.54
CA TRP A 300 3.13 1.61 13.38
C TRP A 300 2.74 1.04 14.74
N ARG A 301 1.57 0.41 14.86
CA ARG A 301 1.06 -0.11 16.14
C ARG A 301 0.44 -1.50 16.01
N ASN A 302 0.65 -2.37 16.99
CA ASN A 302 0.07 -3.72 17.02
C ASN A 302 0.46 -4.50 15.76
N ILE A 303 1.77 -4.62 15.53
CA ILE A 303 2.32 -5.35 14.39
C ILE A 303 2.75 -6.73 14.85
N LYS A 304 2.10 -7.76 14.33
CA LYS A 304 2.52 -9.15 14.53
C LYS A 304 3.41 -9.53 13.34
N PHE A 305 4.62 -10.01 13.60
CA PHE A 305 5.54 -10.41 12.53
C PHE A 305 5.98 -11.86 12.65
N ASP A 306 5.99 -12.62 11.55
CA ASP A 306 6.46 -14.00 11.51
C ASP A 306 7.41 -14.20 10.33
N ASN A 307 8.58 -14.79 10.60
CA ASN A 307 9.60 -15.05 9.60
C ASN A 307 10.00 -13.76 8.86
N VAL A 308 10.25 -12.68 9.61
CA VAL A 308 10.65 -11.37 9.06
C VAL A 308 12.13 -11.10 9.30
N ARG A 309 12.86 -10.64 8.28
CA ARG A 309 14.32 -10.41 8.41
C ARG A 309 14.69 -9.18 9.23
N PHE A 310 14.09 -8.04 8.92
CA PHE A 310 14.34 -6.75 9.57
C PHE A 310 13.02 -6.12 10.03
N PRO A 311 12.48 -6.46 11.22
CA PRO A 311 11.16 -6.03 11.63
C PRO A 311 10.95 -4.51 11.59
N ILE A 312 11.88 -3.72 12.14
CA ILE A 312 11.83 -2.26 12.09
C ILE A 312 13.09 -1.74 11.42
N TYR A 313 12.95 -1.09 10.26
CA TYR A 313 14.06 -0.56 9.48
C TYR A 313 13.82 0.90 9.08
N VAL A 314 14.69 1.80 9.54
CA VAL A 314 14.60 3.23 9.24
C VAL A 314 15.95 3.66 8.69
N THR A 315 15.97 4.10 7.42
CA THR A 315 17.18 4.60 6.78
C THR A 315 16.95 5.96 6.13
N GLN A 316 17.91 6.85 6.31
CA GLN A 316 18.07 8.07 5.51
C GLN A 316 19.19 7.94 4.46
N ASN A 317 19.79 6.76 4.37
CA ASN A 317 20.87 6.43 3.45
C ASN A 317 20.37 5.62 2.26
N TYR A 318 19.19 5.92 1.71
CA TYR A 318 18.69 5.22 0.54
C TYR A 318 19.35 5.75 -0.75
N TRP A 319 19.79 4.86 -1.65
CA TRP A 319 20.21 5.19 -3.01
C TRP A 319 19.96 4.01 -3.96
N ASP A 320 19.89 4.29 -5.27
CA ASP A 320 19.81 3.26 -6.30
C ASP A 320 21.21 2.65 -6.50
N GLN A 321 21.48 1.53 -5.84
CA GLN A 321 22.78 0.84 -5.92
C GLN A 321 23.12 0.37 -7.34
N ASN A 322 22.10 0.08 -8.16
CA ASN A 322 22.27 -0.29 -9.56
C ASN A 322 22.76 0.88 -10.43
N LEU A 323 22.66 2.12 -9.95
CA LEU A 323 23.13 3.31 -10.66
C LEU A 323 24.56 3.72 -10.25
N GLY A 324 25.21 2.98 -9.35
CA GLY A 324 26.60 3.18 -8.96
C GLY A 324 26.80 3.39 -7.46
N PRO A 325 27.97 3.95 -7.07
CA PRO A 325 28.29 4.16 -5.66
C PRO A 325 27.33 5.16 -5.02
N LYS A 326 27.25 5.11 -3.68
CA LYS A 326 26.46 6.05 -2.90
C LYS A 326 26.85 7.49 -3.26
N PRO A 327 25.89 8.39 -3.55
CA PRO A 327 26.19 9.79 -3.85
C PRO A 327 26.93 10.48 -2.71
N GLU A 328 28.00 11.21 -3.04
CA GLU A 328 28.62 12.17 -2.13
C GLU A 328 27.76 13.44 -2.11
N VAL A 329 27.21 13.80 -0.95
CA VAL A 329 26.42 15.02 -0.77
C VAL A 329 27.22 16.03 0.04
N ALA A 330 27.47 17.19 -0.59
CA ALA A 330 28.29 18.28 -0.03
C ALA A 330 27.63 18.94 1.19
N ASP A 331 26.29 19.01 1.22
CA ASP A 331 25.50 19.47 2.35
C ASP A 331 24.68 18.30 2.91
N VAL A 332 24.74 18.09 4.23
CA VAL A 332 23.98 17.05 4.93
C VAL A 332 22.50 17.46 5.05
N THR A 333 21.82 17.72 3.93
CA THR A 333 20.37 17.86 3.93
C THR A 333 19.74 16.48 3.85
N ASN A 334 18.90 16.14 4.82
CA ASN A 334 18.13 14.90 4.83
C ASN A 334 16.68 15.18 5.23
N THR A 335 15.77 14.31 4.79
CA THR A 335 14.37 14.35 5.22
C THR A 335 14.29 14.23 6.74
N GLN A 336 13.71 15.23 7.38
CA GLN A 336 13.55 15.30 8.83
C GLN A 336 12.49 14.29 9.28
N ILE A 337 12.76 13.61 10.38
CA ILE A 337 11.83 12.68 11.03
C ILE A 337 11.36 13.33 12.34
N GLN A 338 10.05 13.47 12.52
CA GLN A 338 9.46 14.02 13.74
C GLN A 338 8.30 13.14 14.20
N ASP A 339 8.23 12.76 15.48
CA ASP A 339 7.11 11.99 16.03
C ASP A 339 6.87 10.66 15.28
N MET A 340 7.87 9.77 15.33
CA MET A 340 7.82 8.46 14.68
C MET A 340 7.79 7.34 15.71
N PHE A 341 6.69 6.58 15.74
CA PHE A 341 6.43 5.61 16.80
C PHE A 341 6.27 4.19 16.28
N PHE A 342 6.88 3.25 17.00
CA PHE A 342 6.73 1.82 16.79
C PHE A 342 6.20 1.19 18.08
N GLU A 343 5.00 0.66 18.05
CA GLU A 343 4.30 0.25 19.26
C GLU A 343 3.78 -1.17 19.19
N ASN A 344 4.06 -1.97 20.22
CA ASN A 344 3.52 -3.32 20.33
C ASN A 344 3.84 -4.18 19.09
N PHE A 345 5.14 -4.40 18.89
CA PHE A 345 5.65 -5.32 17.87
C PHE A 345 5.96 -6.65 18.53
N VAL A 346 5.34 -7.73 18.06
CA VAL A 346 5.49 -9.06 18.66
C VAL A 346 5.68 -10.09 17.57
N GLY A 347 6.72 -10.92 17.70
CA GLY A 347 6.91 -12.02 16.77
C GLY A 347 8.34 -12.47 16.56
N ASN A 348 8.57 -13.20 15.45
CA ASN A 348 9.81 -13.92 15.21
C ASN A 348 10.63 -13.40 14.01
N ILE A 349 11.92 -13.21 14.26
CA ILE A 349 12.93 -12.77 13.31
C ILE A 349 13.49 -13.97 12.55
N ASN A 350 13.55 -13.88 11.22
CA ASN A 350 14.35 -14.80 10.41
C ASN A 350 15.84 -14.43 10.51
N ASP A 351 16.51 -15.06 11.45
CA ASP A 351 17.94 -14.88 11.67
C ASP A 351 18.79 -15.98 11.00
N SER A 352 18.27 -16.59 9.94
CA SER A 352 19.03 -17.54 9.12
C SER A 352 20.27 -16.85 8.53
N PRO A 353 21.46 -17.47 8.64
CA PRO A 353 22.67 -16.95 7.99
C PRO A 353 22.63 -17.10 6.47
N THR A 354 21.74 -17.96 5.95
CA THR A 354 21.54 -18.19 4.52
C THR A 354 20.27 -17.50 4.02
N PHE A 355 19.79 -16.47 4.72
CA PHE A 355 18.64 -15.69 4.26
C PHE A 355 18.94 -15.09 2.89
N PHE A 356 18.07 -15.42 1.94
CA PHE A 356 18.08 -14.89 0.59
C PHE A 356 16.66 -14.44 0.26
N GLU A 357 16.52 -13.23 -0.26
CA GLU A 357 15.27 -12.72 -0.78
C GLU A 357 15.45 -12.48 -2.27
N GLY A 358 14.43 -12.86 -3.05
CA GLY A 358 14.56 -13.00 -4.49
C GLY A 358 14.83 -11.70 -5.23
N THR A 359 14.70 -10.53 -4.60
CA THR A 359 15.03 -9.23 -5.22
C THR A 359 16.50 -8.84 -5.14
N CYS A 360 17.38 -9.71 -4.65
CA CYS A 360 18.82 -9.46 -4.65
C CYS A 360 19.37 -9.33 -6.08
N VAL A 361 19.64 -8.10 -6.52
CA VAL A 361 20.16 -7.76 -7.86
C VAL A 361 21.56 -7.12 -7.83
N SER A 362 22.18 -7.07 -6.65
CA SER A 362 23.51 -6.51 -6.40
C SER A 362 24.34 -7.46 -5.54
N ASP A 363 25.67 -7.29 -5.55
CA ASP A 363 26.60 -8.00 -4.65
C ASP A 363 27.47 -6.98 -3.88
N PRO A 364 27.30 -6.86 -2.54
CA PRO A 364 26.31 -7.55 -1.71
C PRO A 364 24.87 -7.13 -2.07
N CYS A 365 23.88 -7.97 -1.73
CA CYS A 365 22.45 -7.71 -1.99
C CYS A 365 22.01 -6.33 -1.51
N TRP A 366 20.99 -5.75 -2.15
CA TRP A 366 20.66 -4.35 -1.90
C TRP A 366 20.16 -4.03 -0.49
N TYR A 367 19.60 -5.03 0.18
CA TYR A 367 19.18 -4.97 1.57
C TYR A 367 20.32 -5.31 2.55
N TYR A 368 21.55 -5.47 2.07
CA TYR A 368 22.72 -5.70 2.92
C TYR A 368 22.97 -4.51 3.84
N VAL A 369 23.11 -4.81 5.12
CA VAL A 369 23.45 -3.82 6.16
C VAL A 369 24.81 -4.21 6.74
N PRO A 370 25.85 -3.39 6.56
CA PRO A 370 27.18 -3.68 7.09
C PRO A 370 27.16 -3.98 8.60
N GLY A 371 27.64 -5.15 8.99
CA GLY A 371 27.73 -5.58 10.39
C GLY A 371 26.43 -6.12 11.00
N ALA A 372 25.31 -6.13 10.27
CA ALA A 372 24.09 -6.80 10.73
C ALA A 372 24.30 -8.31 10.82
N THR A 373 23.78 -8.92 11.89
CA THR A 373 23.89 -10.36 12.14
C THR A 373 22.67 -11.15 11.69
N GLY A 374 21.60 -10.46 11.29
CA GLY A 374 20.29 -11.04 10.98
C GLY A 374 19.36 -11.15 12.19
N ARG A 375 19.80 -10.72 13.37
CA ARG A 375 19.02 -10.76 14.63
C ARG A 375 18.48 -9.39 15.03
N GLU A 376 18.70 -8.39 14.19
CA GLU A 376 18.38 -7.01 14.49
C GLU A 376 16.86 -6.80 14.42
N VAL A 377 16.22 -6.58 15.56
CA VAL A 377 14.79 -6.23 15.60
C VAL A 377 14.56 -4.79 15.08
N ILE A 378 15.52 -3.90 15.37
CA ILE A 378 15.48 -2.49 15.00
C ILE A 378 16.83 -2.10 14.40
N ILE A 379 16.79 -1.49 13.22
CA ILE A 379 17.94 -0.82 12.59
C ILE A 379 17.54 0.64 12.33
N PHE A 380 18.24 1.55 13.01
CA PHE A 380 18.15 2.99 12.81
C PHE A 380 19.44 3.51 12.18
N ASP A 381 19.37 3.73 10.88
CA ASP A 381 20.45 4.21 10.02
C ASP A 381 20.20 5.67 9.64
N LEU A 382 20.54 6.57 10.56
CA LEU A 382 20.12 7.98 10.57
C LEU A 382 21.30 8.94 10.51
N TYR A 383 21.04 10.17 10.10
CA TYR A 383 21.98 11.29 10.11
C TYR A 383 21.81 12.17 11.37
N PRO A 384 22.89 12.76 11.92
CA PRO A 384 22.81 13.68 13.06
C PRO A 384 21.83 14.83 12.82
N GLU A 385 21.15 15.28 13.88
CA GLU A 385 20.28 16.48 13.84
C GLU A 385 19.08 16.41 12.89
N THR A 386 18.70 15.21 12.45
CA THR A 386 17.58 15.04 11.50
C THR A 386 16.35 14.38 12.10
N VAL A 387 16.42 13.97 13.37
CA VAL A 387 15.40 13.16 14.02
C VAL A 387 15.00 13.77 15.35
N LYS A 388 13.70 13.86 15.57
CA LYS A 388 13.08 14.27 16.83
C LYS A 388 11.98 13.27 17.18
N ASP A 389 12.00 12.76 18.41
CA ASP A 389 10.94 11.89 18.96
C ASP A 389 10.67 10.63 18.10
N ILE A 390 11.73 9.85 17.85
CA ILE A 390 11.61 8.47 17.36
C ILE A 390 11.63 7.50 18.55
N VAL A 391 10.57 6.70 18.73
CA VAL A 391 10.46 5.82 19.91
C VAL A 391 9.87 4.46 19.54
N ALA A 392 10.55 3.39 19.98
CA ALA A 392 10.07 2.01 19.88
C ALA A 392 9.68 1.50 21.28
N ARG A 393 8.41 1.13 21.46
CA ARG A 393 7.86 0.68 22.75
C ARG A 393 7.10 -0.64 22.65
N ARG A 394 7.21 -1.45 23.70
CA ARG A 394 6.62 -2.80 23.79
C ARG A 394 7.03 -3.67 22.60
N ILE A 395 8.34 -3.79 22.38
CA ILE A 395 8.91 -4.63 21.33
C ILE A 395 9.30 -5.96 21.95
N VAL A 396 8.70 -7.05 21.46
CA VAL A 396 8.87 -8.42 21.97
C VAL A 396 9.33 -9.33 20.82
N PRO A 397 10.62 -9.27 20.44
CA PRO A 397 11.18 -10.11 19.40
C PRO A 397 11.63 -11.47 19.93
N VAL A 398 11.47 -12.50 19.11
CA VAL A 398 12.08 -13.81 19.27
C VAL A 398 12.89 -14.11 18.02
N THR A 399 14.10 -14.65 18.10
CA THR A 399 14.82 -15.10 16.91
C THR A 399 14.50 -16.57 16.65
N GLN A 400 14.49 -17.02 15.39
CA GLN A 400 14.27 -18.43 15.07
C GLN A 400 15.37 -19.33 15.68
N SER A 401 16.60 -18.82 15.81
CA SER A 401 17.69 -19.54 16.49
C SER A 401 17.66 -19.48 18.03
N TRP A 402 16.67 -18.77 18.62
CA TRP A 402 16.57 -18.50 20.06
C TRP A 402 17.74 -17.72 20.67
N LYS A 403 18.65 -17.19 19.84
CA LYS A 403 19.67 -16.24 20.30
C LYS A 403 19.03 -14.90 20.68
N PRO A 404 19.63 -14.14 21.59
CA PRO A 404 19.13 -12.81 21.92
C PRO A 404 19.04 -11.92 20.67
N ALA A 405 17.93 -11.19 20.55
CA ALA A 405 17.75 -10.17 19.52
C ALA A 405 18.73 -9.01 19.72
N THR A 406 19.09 -8.37 18.61
CA THR A 406 20.03 -7.25 18.58
C THR A 406 19.35 -5.99 18.04
N VAL A 407 20.05 -4.87 18.11
CA VAL A 407 19.70 -3.60 17.49
C VAL A 407 20.94 -2.99 16.85
N MET A 408 20.70 -2.11 15.88
CA MET A 408 21.72 -1.22 15.34
C MET A 408 21.22 0.22 15.45
N CYS A 409 21.96 1.03 16.21
CA CYS A 409 21.64 2.41 16.48
C CYS A 409 22.91 3.15 16.88
N ASN A 410 23.14 4.33 16.29
CA ASN A 410 24.29 5.16 16.62
C ASN A 410 23.93 6.22 17.67
N SER A 411 24.44 6.03 18.89
CA SER A 411 24.19 6.95 20.02
C SER A 411 24.83 8.32 19.86
N THR A 412 25.75 8.51 18.91
CA THR A 412 26.28 9.84 18.58
C THR A 412 25.37 10.62 17.64
N VAL A 413 24.41 9.93 17.00
CA VAL A 413 23.43 10.52 16.06
C VAL A 413 22.12 10.82 16.78
N ILE A 414 21.66 9.89 17.63
CA ILE A 414 20.41 9.99 18.37
C ILE A 414 20.73 10.04 19.86
N SER A 415 20.48 11.18 20.49
CA SER A 415 20.77 11.40 21.91
C SER A 415 19.53 11.28 22.81
N THR A 416 18.34 11.19 22.24
CA THR A 416 17.09 10.98 22.98
C THR A 416 16.87 9.49 23.29
N ASP A 417 16.06 9.20 24.30
CA ASP A 417 15.65 7.82 24.60
C ASP A 417 14.72 7.32 23.48
N VAL A 418 15.22 6.38 22.68
CA VAL A 418 14.48 5.75 21.57
C VAL A 418 13.63 4.56 22.00
N GLY A 419 13.48 4.33 23.30
CA GLY A 419 12.80 3.19 23.90
C GLY A 419 13.70 1.96 24.11
N PHE A 420 14.97 2.06 23.73
CA PHE A 420 15.97 1.02 23.98
C PHE A 420 17.37 1.64 24.06
N LYS A 421 18.33 0.89 24.62
CA LYS A 421 19.73 1.32 24.62
C LYS A 421 20.24 1.42 23.18
N CYS A 422 20.39 2.64 22.67
CA CYS A 422 20.91 2.89 21.33
C CYS A 422 22.38 2.45 21.25
N GLN A 423 22.63 1.33 20.57
CA GLN A 423 23.94 0.71 20.36
C GLN A 423 23.88 -0.25 19.16
N ASN A 424 25.04 -0.75 18.74
CA ASN A 424 25.11 -1.99 17.96
C ASN A 424 25.34 -3.15 18.93
N GLY A 425 24.33 -3.99 19.15
CA GLY A 425 24.43 -5.07 20.13
C GLY A 425 23.08 -5.55 20.64
N LEU A 426 23.04 -6.11 21.85
CA LEU A 426 21.81 -6.66 22.43
C LEU A 426 20.68 -5.62 22.50
N PHE A 427 19.47 -6.05 22.17
CA PHE A 427 18.27 -5.27 22.43
C PHE A 427 18.02 -5.21 23.95
N VAL A 428 18.02 -4.00 24.50
CA VAL A 428 17.75 -3.75 25.92
C VAL A 428 16.76 -2.59 26.00
N PRO A 429 15.48 -2.84 26.35
CA PRO A 429 14.48 -1.77 26.44
C PRO A 429 14.80 -0.81 27.59
N THR A 430 14.51 0.48 27.39
CA THR A 430 14.54 1.49 28.46
C THR A 430 13.19 1.57 29.17
N LEU A 431 13.07 2.42 30.20
CA LEU A 431 11.77 2.69 30.83
C LEU A 431 10.76 3.25 29.83
N ALA A 432 11.17 4.16 28.94
CA ALA A 432 10.32 4.67 27.86
C ALA A 432 9.85 3.54 26.93
N GLY A 433 10.72 2.57 26.65
CA GLY A 433 10.37 1.40 25.84
C GLY A 433 9.40 0.43 26.50
N LEU A 434 9.41 0.33 27.82
CA LEU A 434 8.52 -0.56 28.57
C LEU A 434 7.15 0.05 28.82
N PHE A 435 7.11 1.32 29.26
CA PHE A 435 5.90 1.94 29.81
C PHE A 435 5.38 3.13 29.00
N GLY A 436 6.15 3.64 28.03
CA GLY A 436 5.87 4.92 27.38
C GLY A 436 6.28 6.12 28.25
N HIS A 437 6.22 7.32 27.68
CA HIS A 437 6.36 8.58 28.41
C HIS A 437 5.09 8.94 29.16
#